data_AF-A0A8J6JWJ0-F1
#
_entry.id   AF-A0A8J6JWJ0-F1
#
_cell.length_a   1.000
_cell.length_b   1.000
_cell.length_c   1.000
_cell.angle_alpha   90.00
_cell.angle_beta   90.00
_cell.angle_gamma   90.00
#
_symmetry.space_group_name_H-M   'P 1'
#
loop_
_entity.id
_entity.type
_entity.pdbx_description
1 polymer ?
#
loop_
_entity_poly.entity_id
_entity_poly.type
_entity_poly.pdbx_seq_one_letter_code
_entity_poly.pdbx_strand_id
1 'polypeptide(L)'
;MASVPRKGQSPMLWRYSQVSSMELDKFLEDVRNGIHPLMNFAVSRPHVLPRTLSQTQEDLQTAKTPTPEPVEVETRKVVQMHCNLERREDKARIHLTLYLKLEDKLHRHLSCDLLPHESSQTLASELVHYGFISEEDCQKMANFLEDALHKHRPPLN
;
A
#
# COMPACT_ATOMS: atom_id res chain seq x y z
N MET A 1 -5.79 25.40 39.13
CA MET A 1 -4.34 25.47 38.89
C MET A 1 -3.82 24.05 38.89
N ALA A 2 -2.99 23.66 37.92
CA ALA A 2 -2.42 22.32 37.84
C ALA A 2 -0.89 22.45 37.94
N SER A 3 -0.27 21.62 38.77
CA SER A 3 1.19 21.54 38.89
C SER A 3 1.64 20.12 38.61
N VAL A 4 2.64 19.95 37.75
CA VAL A 4 3.29 18.66 37.51
C VAL A 4 4.64 18.68 38.24
N PRO A 5 4.81 17.88 39.31
CA PRO A 5 6.09 17.79 39.99
C PRO A 5 7.11 17.06 39.10
N ARG A 6 8.29 17.65 38.91
CA ARG A 6 9.44 17.02 38.23
C ARG A 6 10.58 16.86 39.24
N LYS A 7 11.21 15.68 39.31
CA LYS A 7 12.37 15.47 40.20
C LYS A 7 13.55 16.33 39.73
N GLY A 8 14.04 17.21 40.59
CA GLY A 8 15.26 18.01 40.38
C GLY A 8 15.07 19.37 39.70
N GLN A 9 13.84 19.81 39.42
CA GLN A 9 13.55 21.15 38.88
C GLN A 9 12.47 21.85 39.70
N SER A 10 12.48 23.19 39.70
CA SER A 10 11.42 23.98 40.33
C SER A 10 10.05 23.65 39.72
N PRO A 11 8.97 23.50 40.52
CA PRO A 11 7.66 23.15 40.00
C PRO A 11 7.18 24.20 39.00
N MET A 12 6.90 23.80 37.75
CA MET A 12 6.22 24.68 36.80
C MET A 12 4.75 24.82 37.20
N LEU A 13 4.36 26.04 37.56
CA LEU A 13 2.99 26.39 37.90
C LEU A 13 2.27 26.86 36.65
N TRP A 14 1.40 26.01 36.10
CA TRP A 14 0.60 26.37 34.93
C TRP A 14 -0.66 27.11 35.38
N ARG A 15 -0.76 28.38 35.01
CA ARG A 15 -2.00 29.17 35.15
C ARG A 15 -2.77 29.07 33.84
N TYR A 16 -4.08 28.87 33.92
CA TYR A 16 -4.97 28.93 32.75
C TYR A 16 -4.81 30.23 31.94
N SER A 17 -4.39 31.32 32.59
CA SER A 17 -4.11 32.61 31.94
C SER A 17 -2.81 32.66 31.13
N GLN A 18 -2.04 31.58 31.04
CA GLN A 18 -0.82 31.50 30.20
C GLN A 18 -1.11 31.01 28.78
N VAL A 19 -2.36 30.68 28.47
CA VAL A 19 -2.85 30.42 27.10
C VAL A 19 -3.71 31.62 26.72
N SER A 20 -3.47 32.26 25.58
CA SER A 20 -4.34 33.36 25.17
C SER A 20 -5.73 32.81 24.86
N SER A 21 -6.80 33.49 25.31
CA SER A 21 -8.18 33.01 25.12
C SER A 21 -8.51 32.77 23.64
N MET A 22 -7.90 33.57 22.74
CA MET A 22 -8.06 33.45 21.29
C MET A 22 -7.47 32.16 20.71
N GLU A 23 -6.46 31.56 21.34
CA GLU A 23 -5.85 30.32 20.85
C GLU A 23 -6.62 29.06 21.28
N LEU A 24 -7.33 29.12 22.42
CA LEU A 24 -8.07 27.98 22.95
C LEU A 24 -9.33 27.68 22.13
N ASP A 25 -10.10 28.71 21.77
CA ASP A 25 -11.33 28.53 20.98
C ASP A 25 -11.02 27.95 19.60
N LYS A 26 -9.97 28.47 18.94
CA LYS A 26 -9.48 27.94 17.66
C LYS A 26 -9.01 26.49 17.79
N PHE A 27 -8.30 26.16 18.87
CA PHE A 27 -7.87 24.79 19.12
C PHE A 27 -9.05 23.84 19.29
N LEU A 28 -10.05 24.21 20.08
CA LEU A 28 -11.26 23.40 20.28
C LEU A 28 -12.03 23.21 18.96
N GLU A 29 -12.06 24.24 18.13
CA GLU A 29 -12.65 24.18 16.80
C GLU A 29 -11.86 23.26 15.85
N ASP A 30 -10.53 23.37 15.81
CA ASP A 30 -9.67 22.49 15.02
C ASP A 30 -9.80 21.01 15.44
N VAL A 31 -9.94 20.75 16.75
CA VAL A 31 -10.17 19.40 17.31
C VAL A 31 -11.56 18.89 16.91
N ARG A 32 -12.61 19.70 17.07
CA ARG A 32 -13.98 19.35 16.67
C ARG A 32 -14.08 19.05 15.18
N ASN A 33 -13.38 19.82 14.36
CA ASN A 33 -13.35 19.66 12.91
C ASN A 33 -12.42 18.52 12.44
N GLY A 34 -11.70 17.87 13.37
CA GLY A 34 -10.81 16.75 13.06
C GLY A 34 -9.54 17.15 12.29
N ILE A 35 -9.24 18.44 12.20
CA ILE A 35 -8.05 18.96 11.50
C ILE A 35 -6.85 19.16 12.44
N HIS A 36 -7.05 18.95 13.75
CA HIS A 36 -5.95 18.98 14.71
C HIS A 36 -5.09 17.71 14.59
N PRO A 37 -3.77 17.81 14.34
CA PRO A 37 -2.90 16.65 14.17
C PRO A 37 -2.86 15.77 15.42
N LEU A 38 -3.04 14.45 15.24
CA LEU A 38 -3.06 13.47 16.35
C LEU A 38 -1.71 13.33 17.07
N MET A 39 -0.61 13.70 16.42
CA MET A 39 0.75 13.57 16.94
C MET A 39 1.29 14.82 17.64
N ASN A 40 0.47 15.86 17.86
CA ASN A 40 0.96 17.17 18.31
C ASN A 40 1.30 17.29 19.81
N PHE A 41 1.64 16.19 20.48
CA PHE A 41 2.14 16.22 21.86
C PHE A 41 3.63 16.54 21.89
N ALA A 42 3.98 17.79 21.57
CA ALA A 42 5.26 18.43 21.82
C ALA A 42 6.53 17.72 21.28
N VAL A 43 6.94 18.09 20.06
CA VAL A 43 8.36 18.33 19.76
C VAL A 43 8.41 19.66 19.03
N SER A 44 9.21 20.60 19.55
CA SER A 44 9.46 21.91 18.97
C SER A 44 9.67 21.81 17.46
N ARG A 45 8.73 22.38 16.70
CA ARG A 45 8.81 22.45 15.24
C ARG A 45 10.03 23.30 14.85
N PRO A 46 10.97 22.82 14.03
CA PRO A 46 11.96 23.71 13.44
C PRO A 46 11.22 24.76 12.59
N HIS A 47 11.67 25.99 12.73
CA HIS A 47 11.03 27.19 12.26
C HIS A 47 10.61 27.16 10.78
N VAL A 48 9.39 27.64 10.55
CA VAL A 48 8.91 28.50 9.45
C VAL A 48 9.72 28.43 8.15
N LEU A 49 9.13 27.85 7.10
CA LEU A 49 9.45 28.27 5.74
C LEU A 49 8.44 29.35 5.30
N PRO A 50 8.90 30.51 4.80
CA PRO A 50 8.03 31.56 4.30
C PRO A 50 7.30 31.08 3.04
N ARG A 51 5.99 31.29 2.99
CA ARG A 51 5.22 31.16 1.76
C ARG A 51 5.71 32.19 0.76
N THR A 52 6.35 31.76 -0.33
CA THR A 52 6.42 32.54 -1.56
C THR A 52 5.99 31.66 -2.72
N LEU A 53 5.05 32.21 -3.49
CA LEU A 53 4.51 31.68 -4.73
C LEU A 53 5.58 31.67 -5.83
N SER A 54 5.54 30.62 -6.64
CA SER A 54 5.94 30.56 -8.05
C SER A 54 7.42 30.76 -8.40
N GLN A 55 8.13 29.67 -8.68
CA GLN A 55 8.96 29.57 -9.89
C GLN A 55 9.30 28.11 -10.21
N THR A 56 8.88 27.69 -11.40
CA THR A 56 9.39 26.54 -12.14
C THR A 56 10.91 26.60 -12.23
N GLN A 57 11.60 25.62 -11.66
CA GLN A 57 12.90 25.20 -12.15
C GLN A 57 13.12 23.74 -11.76
N GLU A 58 13.10 22.88 -12.78
CA GLU A 58 13.74 21.58 -12.73
C GLU A 58 15.23 21.81 -12.46
N ASP A 59 15.74 21.32 -11.34
CA ASP A 59 17.10 20.80 -11.29
C ASP A 59 17.23 19.74 -10.20
N LEU A 60 17.93 18.68 -10.58
CA LEU A 60 18.28 17.52 -9.79
C LEU A 60 18.97 17.94 -8.50
N GLN A 61 18.56 17.30 -7.39
CA GLN A 61 19.39 16.74 -6.31
C GLN A 61 18.72 16.92 -4.96
N THR A 62 18.00 15.87 -4.56
CA THR A 62 18.11 15.24 -3.24
C THR A 62 17.23 14.00 -3.33
N ALA A 63 17.80 12.91 -3.83
CA ALA A 63 17.16 11.61 -3.79
C ALA A 63 16.96 11.26 -2.31
N LYS A 64 15.74 11.57 -1.84
CA LYS A 64 15.14 11.01 -0.65
C LYS A 64 15.46 9.52 -0.68
N THR A 65 16.06 9.01 0.38
CA THR A 65 16.10 7.57 0.65
C THR A 65 14.72 7.01 0.33
N PRO A 66 14.55 6.19 -0.71
CA PRO A 66 13.34 5.41 -0.83
C PRO A 66 13.55 4.35 0.24
N THR A 67 12.99 4.54 1.43
CA THR A 67 12.71 3.37 2.24
C THR A 67 11.60 2.67 1.44
N PRO A 68 11.89 1.56 0.72
CA PRO A 68 10.83 0.89 0.00
C PRO A 68 9.78 0.53 1.05
N GLU A 69 8.53 0.89 0.79
CA GLU A 69 7.42 0.37 1.60
C GLU A 69 7.61 -1.16 1.63
N PRO A 70 7.62 -1.78 2.82
CA PRO A 70 7.76 -3.22 2.91
C PRO A 70 6.62 -3.84 2.09
N VAL A 71 7.00 -4.59 1.05
CA VAL A 71 6.04 -5.30 0.21
C VAL A 71 5.26 -6.22 1.13
N GLU A 72 3.94 -6.02 1.23
CA GLU A 72 3.08 -6.88 2.01
C GLU A 72 3.04 -8.25 1.34
N VAL A 73 3.80 -9.20 1.91
CA VAL A 73 3.85 -10.58 1.43
C VAL A 73 2.58 -11.30 1.87
N GLU A 74 1.96 -12.01 0.94
CA GLU A 74 0.84 -12.87 1.24
C GLU A 74 1.32 -14.15 1.93
N THR A 75 0.73 -14.48 3.07
CA THR A 75 1.08 -15.68 3.84
C THR A 75 0.00 -16.75 3.79
N ARG A 76 -1.22 -16.38 3.39
CA ARG A 76 -2.36 -17.30 3.36
C ARG A 76 -2.22 -18.31 2.23
N LYS A 77 -2.52 -19.57 2.53
CA LYS A 77 -2.49 -20.65 1.54
C LYS A 77 -3.70 -20.63 0.64
N VAL A 78 -3.48 -20.92 -0.64
CA VAL A 78 -4.55 -21.11 -1.62
C VAL A 78 -5.14 -22.51 -1.46
N VAL A 79 -6.43 -22.58 -1.12
CA VAL A 79 -7.16 -23.84 -0.93
C VAL A 79 -7.97 -24.25 -2.17
N GLN A 80 -8.33 -23.30 -3.04
CA GLN A 80 -8.99 -23.60 -4.32
C GLN A 80 -8.51 -22.63 -5.41
N MET A 81 -8.33 -23.17 -6.62
CA MET A 81 -7.91 -22.42 -7.82
C MET A 81 -8.86 -22.75 -8.97
N HIS A 82 -9.29 -21.73 -9.70
CA HIS A 82 -10.05 -21.88 -10.94
C HIS A 82 -9.70 -20.74 -11.89
N CYS A 83 -9.70 -20.98 -13.21
CA CYS A 83 -9.47 -19.93 -14.19
C CYS A 83 -10.34 -20.08 -15.43
N ASN A 84 -10.59 -18.96 -16.10
CA ASN A 84 -11.16 -18.88 -17.44
C ASN A 84 -10.14 -18.22 -18.39
N LEU A 85 -10.03 -18.75 -19.61
CA LEU A 85 -9.13 -18.26 -20.64
C LEU A 85 -9.94 -17.99 -21.92
N GLU A 86 -10.05 -16.71 -22.28
CA GLU A 86 -10.82 -16.26 -23.43
C GLU A 86 -9.90 -15.67 -24.50
N ARG A 87 -9.97 -16.20 -25.73
CA ARG A 87 -9.20 -15.63 -26.84
C ARG A 87 -9.86 -14.34 -27.32
N ARG A 88 -9.11 -13.24 -27.35
CA ARG A 88 -9.59 -11.94 -27.86
C ARG A 88 -9.57 -11.88 -29.40
N GLU A 89 -10.33 -10.96 -29.98
CA GLU A 89 -10.50 -10.80 -31.45
C GLU A 89 -9.18 -10.60 -32.21
N ASP A 90 -8.18 -9.97 -31.58
CA ASP A 90 -6.84 -9.77 -32.13
C ASP A 90 -6.02 -11.08 -32.27
N LYS A 91 -6.58 -12.23 -31.85
CA LYS A 91 -6.04 -13.61 -31.90
C LYS A 91 -4.69 -13.86 -31.23
N ALA A 92 -3.95 -12.80 -30.88
CA ALA A 92 -2.66 -12.84 -30.23
C ALA A 92 -2.78 -12.82 -28.70
N ARG A 93 -3.83 -12.21 -28.15
CA ARG A 93 -4.00 -12.06 -26.70
C ARG A 93 -5.02 -13.05 -26.13
N ILE A 94 -4.74 -13.55 -24.93
CA ILE A 94 -5.65 -14.39 -24.15
C ILE A 94 -6.03 -13.62 -22.90
N HIS A 95 -7.32 -13.40 -22.66
CA HIS A 95 -7.78 -12.85 -21.41
C HIS A 95 -7.86 -13.94 -20.36
N LEU A 96 -7.06 -13.83 -19.31
CA LEU A 96 -7.11 -14.69 -18.14
C LEU A 96 -8.00 -14.05 -17.08
N THR A 97 -8.91 -14.86 -16.55
CA THR A 97 -9.63 -14.58 -15.31
C THR A 97 -9.29 -15.66 -14.30
N LEU A 98 -8.72 -15.29 -13.15
CA LEU A 98 -8.27 -16.19 -12.09
C LEU A 98 -9.12 -16.01 -10.83
N TYR A 99 -9.60 -17.12 -10.29
CA TYR A 99 -10.39 -17.20 -9.07
C TYR A 99 -9.64 -18.02 -8.04
N LEU A 100 -9.35 -17.41 -6.89
CA LEU A 100 -8.63 -18.03 -5.79
C LEU A 100 -9.48 -17.99 -4.53
N LYS A 101 -9.46 -19.09 -3.78
CA LYS A 101 -9.93 -19.12 -2.40
C LYS A 101 -8.76 -19.40 -1.49
N LEU A 102 -8.57 -18.55 -0.49
CA LEU A 102 -7.55 -18.67 0.53
C LEU A 102 -8.11 -19.39 1.77
N GLU A 103 -7.21 -19.85 2.65
CA GLU A 103 -7.56 -20.65 3.84
C GLU A 103 -8.45 -19.93 4.87
N ASP A 104 -8.35 -18.59 4.94
CA ASP A 104 -9.22 -17.72 5.74
C ASP A 104 -10.58 -17.46 5.06
N LYS A 105 -10.85 -18.15 3.94
CA LYS A 105 -12.01 -17.99 3.07
C LYS A 105 -12.04 -16.67 2.30
N LEU A 106 -10.93 -15.93 2.24
CA LEU A 106 -10.83 -14.78 1.34
C LEU A 106 -10.89 -15.26 -0.11
N HIS A 107 -11.73 -14.60 -0.91
CA HIS A 107 -11.80 -14.83 -2.35
C HIS A 107 -11.04 -13.71 -3.08
N ARG A 108 -10.20 -14.10 -4.03
CA ARG A 108 -9.57 -13.17 -4.97
C ARG A 108 -10.05 -13.48 -6.37
N HIS A 109 -10.38 -12.42 -7.10
CA HIS A 109 -10.80 -12.47 -8.49
C HIS A 109 -9.90 -11.50 -9.27
N LEU A 110 -9.02 -12.05 -10.08
CA LEU A 110 -7.98 -11.33 -10.80
C LEU A 110 -8.22 -11.48 -12.30
N SER A 111 -7.92 -10.46 -13.09
CA SER A 111 -8.02 -10.55 -14.54
C SER A 111 -6.89 -9.78 -15.22
N CYS A 112 -6.33 -10.36 -16.28
CA CYS A 112 -5.29 -9.72 -17.08
C CYS A 112 -5.34 -10.24 -18.52
N ASP A 113 -4.82 -9.43 -19.44
CA ASP A 113 -4.57 -9.88 -20.82
C ASP A 113 -3.15 -10.43 -20.91
N LEU A 114 -3.03 -11.68 -21.32
CA LEU A 114 -1.77 -12.37 -21.50
C LEU A 114 -1.23 -12.20 -22.92
N LEU A 115 0.08 -12.03 -23.01
CA LEU A 115 0.82 -12.04 -24.27
C LEU A 115 1.10 -13.47 -24.75
N PRO A 116 1.28 -13.71 -26.07
CA PRO A 116 1.45 -15.06 -26.63
C PRO A 116 2.60 -15.89 -26.00
N HIS A 117 3.66 -15.21 -25.56
CA HIS A 117 4.89 -15.82 -25.08
C HIS A 117 5.08 -15.71 -23.56
N GLU A 118 4.04 -15.31 -22.83
CA GLU A 118 4.13 -15.27 -21.37
C GLU A 118 4.31 -16.67 -20.78
N SER A 119 5.26 -16.76 -19.86
CA SER A 119 5.55 -17.95 -19.09
C SER A 119 4.67 -17.99 -17.85
N SER A 120 4.06 -19.16 -17.60
CA SER A 120 3.30 -19.41 -16.37
C SER A 120 4.15 -19.21 -15.11
N GLN A 121 5.47 -19.45 -15.20
CA GLN A 121 6.41 -19.27 -14.10
C GLN A 121 6.60 -17.79 -13.74
N THR A 122 6.71 -16.93 -14.76
CA THR A 122 6.81 -15.48 -14.58
C THR A 122 5.52 -14.95 -13.99
N LEU A 123 4.37 -15.36 -14.55
CA LEU A 123 3.06 -14.93 -14.05
C LEU A 123 2.82 -15.36 -12.59
N ALA A 124 3.20 -16.58 -12.21
CA ALA A 124 3.11 -17.02 -10.82
C ALA A 124 4.03 -16.20 -9.89
N SER A 125 5.25 -15.90 -10.33
CA SER A 125 6.19 -15.05 -9.58
C SER A 125 5.64 -13.64 -9.38
N GLU A 126 4.98 -13.07 -10.39
CA GLU A 126 4.32 -11.76 -10.28
C GLU A 126 3.16 -11.80 -9.29
N LEU A 127 2.36 -12.87 -9.28
CA LEU A 127 1.29 -13.04 -8.29
C LEU A 127 1.84 -13.07 -6.85
N VAL A 128 3.02 -13.68 -6.62
CA VAL A 128 3.71 -13.62 -5.33
C VAL A 128 4.21 -12.21 -5.05
N HIS A 129 4.87 -11.58 -6.02
CA HIS A 129 5.46 -10.24 -5.89
C HIS A 129 4.42 -9.18 -5.50
N TYR A 130 3.23 -9.25 -6.08
CA TYR A 130 2.12 -8.34 -5.77
C TYR A 130 1.27 -8.77 -4.57
N GLY A 131 1.66 -9.82 -3.84
CA GLY A 131 0.94 -10.28 -2.65
C GLY A 131 -0.44 -10.88 -2.95
N PHE A 132 -0.65 -11.45 -4.14
CA PHE A 132 -1.89 -12.14 -4.50
C PHE A 132 -1.90 -13.61 -4.11
N ILE A 133 -0.73 -14.24 -3.94
CA ILE A 133 -0.59 -15.61 -3.44
C ILE A 133 0.66 -15.71 -2.55
N SER A 134 0.66 -16.71 -1.67
CA SER A 134 1.84 -17.07 -0.90
C SER A 134 2.96 -17.64 -1.78
N GLU A 135 4.21 -17.37 -1.40
CA GLU A 135 5.40 -17.95 -2.04
C GLU A 135 5.36 -19.49 -2.05
N GLU A 136 4.79 -20.11 -1.01
CA GLU A 136 4.63 -21.57 -0.91
C GLU A 136 3.74 -22.16 -2.02
N ASP A 137 2.83 -21.35 -2.57
CA ASP A 137 1.90 -21.77 -3.62
C ASP A 137 2.40 -21.43 -5.04
N CYS A 138 3.55 -20.74 -5.16
CA CYS A 138 4.08 -20.27 -6.44
C CYS A 138 4.24 -21.40 -7.46
N GLN A 139 4.90 -22.51 -7.09
CA GLN A 139 5.13 -23.62 -8.01
C GLN A 139 3.82 -24.31 -8.41
N LYS A 140 2.88 -24.47 -7.47
CA LYS A 140 1.57 -25.08 -7.76
C LYS A 140 0.77 -24.20 -8.72
N MET A 141 0.82 -22.89 -8.52
CA MET A 141 0.17 -21.91 -9.40
C MET A 141 0.78 -21.92 -10.79
N ALA A 142 2.11 -21.95 -10.90
CA ALA A 142 2.81 -22.03 -12.18
C ALA A 142 2.38 -23.26 -12.98
N ASN A 143 2.35 -24.44 -12.34
CA ASN A 143 1.92 -25.69 -12.99
C ASN A 143 0.44 -25.63 -13.40
N PHE A 144 -0.43 -25.11 -12.53
CA PHE A 144 -1.86 -24.94 -12.83
C PHE A 144 -2.10 -24.04 -14.05
N LEU A 145 -1.43 -22.89 -14.10
CA LEU A 145 -1.50 -21.96 -15.22
C LEU A 145 -0.90 -22.56 -16.49
N GLU A 146 0.20 -23.31 -16.36
CA GLU A 146 0.83 -24.02 -17.47
C GLU A 146 -0.14 -25.01 -18.11
N ASP A 147 -0.76 -25.87 -17.32
CA ASP A 147 -1.75 -26.85 -17.80
C ASP A 147 -2.96 -26.17 -18.47
N ALA A 148 -3.42 -25.05 -17.90
CA ALA A 148 -4.53 -24.29 -18.46
C ALA A 148 -4.15 -23.65 -19.81
N LEU A 149 -2.97 -23.03 -19.90
CA LEU A 149 -2.49 -22.38 -21.11
C LEU A 149 -2.20 -23.40 -22.23
N HIS A 150 -1.64 -24.57 -21.89
CA HIS A 150 -1.40 -25.63 -22.88
C HIS A 150 -2.68 -26.12 -23.54
N LYS A 151 -3.79 -26.23 -22.80
CA LYS A 151 -5.10 -26.62 -23.35
C LYS A 151 -5.67 -25.59 -24.32
N HIS A 152 -5.32 -24.32 -24.16
CA HIS A 152 -5.83 -23.21 -24.98
C HIS A 152 -4.88 -22.76 -26.11
N ARG A 153 -3.63 -23.23 -26.10
CA ARG A 153 -2.70 -23.04 -27.21
C ARG A 153 -3.05 -24.00 -28.34
N PRO A 154 -3.13 -23.52 -29.59
CA PRO A 154 -3.36 -24.40 -30.73
C PRO A 154 -2.13 -25.30 -30.92
N PRO A 155 -2.30 -26.52 -31.42
CA PRO A 155 -1.16 -27.36 -31.77
C PRO A 155 -0.29 -26.62 -32.79
N LEU A 156 1.01 -26.57 -32.54
CA LEU A 156 2.00 -26.10 -33.52
C LEU A 156 1.96 -27.10 -34.69
N ASN A 157 1.47 -26.66 -35.84
CA ASN A 157 1.61 -27.39 -37.12
C ASN A 157 3.04 -27.28 -37.64
#